data_AF-A0A7C8FYR0-F1
#
_entry.id   AF-A0A7C8FYR0-F1
#
_cell.length_a   1.000
_cell.length_b   1.000
_cell.length_c   1.000
_cell.angle_alpha   90.00
_cell.angle_beta   90.00
_cell.angle_gamma   90.00
#
_symmetry.space_group_name_H-M   'P 1'
#
loop_
_entity.id
_entity.type
_entity.pdbx_description
1 polymer ?
#
loop_
_entity_poly.entity_id
_entity_poly.type
_entity_poly.pdbx_seq_one_letter_code
_entity_poly.pdbx_strand_id
1 'polypeptide(L)' 'MATPAQTAAVAKYIKNHTRRFTIQFHKDNEADVIEHLEAQENVTQYIKGLIRADMEAKK' A
#
# COMPACT_ATOMS: atom_id res chain seq x y z
N MET A 1 -4.95 23.62 10.80
CA MET A 1 -5.33 22.35 11.47
C MET A 1 -6.65 21.89 10.87
N ALA A 2 -6.83 20.60 10.61
CA ALA A 2 -8.10 20.08 10.10
C ALA A 2 -9.18 20.13 11.19
N THR A 3 -10.41 20.46 10.83
CA THR A 3 -11.54 20.50 11.77
C THR A 3 -12.03 19.09 12.10
N PRO A 4 -12.69 18.87 13.25
CA PRO A 4 -13.27 17.57 13.60
C PRO A 4 -14.22 17.02 12.52
N ALA A 5 -14.98 17.90 11.86
CA ALA A 5 -15.88 17.56 10.77
C ALA A 5 -15.11 17.04 9.53
N GLN A 6 -13.97 17.66 9.19
CA GLN A 6 -13.13 17.22 8.08
C GLN A 6 -12.51 15.83 8.37
N THR A 7 -12.06 15.60 9.61
CA THR A 7 -11.52 14.28 10.01
C THR A 7 -12.58 13.18 9.96
N ALA A 8 -13.81 13.47 10.41
CA ALA A 8 -14.92 12.52 10.35
C ALA A 8 -15.32 12.17 8.89
N ALA A 9 -15.32 13.16 8.00
CA ALA A 9 -15.58 12.95 6.58
C ALA A 9 -14.53 12.04 5.93
N VAL A 10 -13.24 12.29 6.20
CA VAL A 10 -12.13 11.45 5.70
C VAL A 10 -12.23 10.02 6.24
N ALA A 11 -12.51 9.85 7.53
CA ALA A 11 -12.66 8.52 8.14
C ALA A 11 -13.82 7.73 7.51
N LYS A 12 -14.96 8.38 7.24
CA LYS A 12 -16.11 7.77 6.55
C LYS A 12 -15.73 7.32 5.14
N TYR A 13 -15.01 8.16 4.39
CA TYR A 13 -14.56 7.80 3.04
C TYR A 13 -13.61 6.59 3.07
N ILE A 14 -12.61 6.60 3.94
CA ILE A 14 -11.66 5.50 4.08
C ILE A 14 -12.39 4.20 4.45
N LYS A 15 -13.33 4.25 5.41
CA LYS A 15 -14.12 3.08 5.83
C LYS A 15 -14.91 2.46 4.68
N ASN A 16 -15.46 3.28 3.79
CA ASN A 16 -16.39 2.83 2.77
C ASN A 16 -15.71 2.46 1.43
N HIS A 17 -14.61 3.12 1.09
CA HIS A 17 -14.01 3.04 -0.25
C HIS A 17 -12.59 2.48 -0.27
N THR A 18 -11.98 2.25 0.90
CA THR A 18 -10.58 1.82 0.99
C THR A 18 -10.46 0.57 1.84
N ARG A 19 -9.81 -0.47 1.30
CA ARG A 19 -9.33 -1.61 2.08
C ARG A 19 -7.81 -1.54 2.17
N ARG A 20 -7.27 -1.59 3.38
CA ARG A 20 -5.82 -1.60 3.63
C ARG A 20 -5.35 -3.02 3.86
N PHE A 21 -4.30 -3.40 3.16
CA PHE A 21 -3.50 -4.59 3.43
C PHE A 21 -2.15 -4.10 3.96
N THR A 22 -1.72 -4.65 5.09
CA THR A 22 -0.43 -4.32 5.72
C THR A 22 0.47 -5.54 5.57
N ILE A 23 1.69 -5.33 5.09
CA ILE A 23 2.72 -6.37 4.93
C ILE A 23 3.86 -5.99 5.87
N GLN A 24 4.37 -6.97 6.61
CA GLN A 24 5.52 -6.82 7.49
C GLN A 24 6.67 -7.63 6.91
N PHE A 25 7.85 -7.02 6.85
CA PHE A 25 9.09 -7.64 6.40
C PHE A 25 10.05 -7.80 7.59
N HIS A 26 10.81 -8.89 7.60
CA HIS A 26 11.88 -9.12 8.54
C HIS A 26 13.15 -8.40 8.08
N LYS A 27 13.60 -7.42 8.87
CA LYS A 27 14.72 -6.55 8.50
C LYS A 27 16.00 -7.28 8.15
N ASP A 28 16.30 -8.40 8.81
CA ASP A 28 17.58 -9.12 8.59
C ASP A 28 17.51 -10.19 7.50
N ASN A 29 16.32 -10.73 7.20
CA ASN A 29 16.17 -11.86 6.27
C ASN A 29 15.63 -11.41 4.91
N GLU A 30 14.95 -10.27 4.87
CA GLU A 30 14.32 -9.69 3.68
C GLU A 30 14.87 -8.27 3.42
N ALA A 31 16.11 -8.03 3.84
CA ALA A 31 16.79 -6.74 3.68
C ALA A 31 16.83 -6.31 2.21
N ASP A 32 17.09 -7.24 1.31
CA ASP A 32 17.11 -7.06 -0.14
C ASP A 32 15.74 -6.62 -0.70
N VAL A 33 14.66 -7.24 -0.22
CA VAL A 33 13.28 -6.88 -0.60
C VAL A 33 12.94 -5.48 -0.09
N ILE A 34 13.35 -5.16 1.14
CA ILE A 34 13.13 -3.84 1.74
C ILE A 34 13.88 -2.77 0.93
N GLU A 35 15.17 -2.96 0.63
CA GLU A 35 15.98 -2.05 -0.17
C GLU A 35 15.39 -1.83 -1.56
N HIS A 36 14.93 -2.91 -2.22
CA HIS A 36 14.29 -2.81 -3.54
C HIS A 36 12.99 -2.01 -3.51
N LEU A 37 12.18 -2.17 -2.46
CA LEU A 37 10.96 -1.38 -2.26
C LEU A 37 11.30 0.08 -1.95
N GLU A 38 12.27 0.34 -1.08
CA GLU A 38 12.70 1.70 -0.72
C GLU A 38 13.29 2.48 -1.90
N ALA A 39 13.88 1.79 -2.88
CA ALA A 39 14.38 2.39 -4.12
C ALA A 39 13.27 2.88 -5.08
N GLN A 40 12.01 2.44 -4.89
CA GLN A 40 10.91 2.85 -5.78
C GLN A 40 10.39 4.24 -5.43
N GLU A 41 10.16 5.09 -6.43
CA GLU A 41 9.51 6.40 -6.23
C GLU A 41 8.11 6.27 -5.61
N ASN A 42 7.40 5.17 -5.92
CA ASN A 42 6.09 4.88 -5.35
C ASN A 42 5.86 3.38 -5.12
N VAL A 43 6.23 2.91 -3.92
CA VAL A 43 6.05 1.52 -3.46
C VAL A 43 4.62 1.02 -3.64
N THR A 44 3.62 1.85 -3.33
CA THR A 44 2.21 1.44 -3.41
C THR A 44 1.78 1.18 -4.85
N GLN A 45 2.19 2.04 -5.79
CA GLN A 45 1.88 1.82 -7.21
C GLN A 45 2.66 0.64 -7.78
N TYR A 46 3.92 0.49 -7.41
CA TYR A 46 4.76 -0.64 -7.80
C TYR A 46 4.11 -1.98 -7.41
N ILE A 47 3.75 -2.15 -6.13
CA ILE A 47 3.10 -3.38 -5.63
C ILE A 47 1.77 -3.62 -6.34
N LYS A 48 0.95 -2.58 -6.55
CA LYS A 48 -0.31 -2.71 -7.30
C LYS A 48 -0.11 -3.16 -8.75
N GLY A 49 0.95 -2.68 -9.39
CA GLY A 49 1.35 -3.09 -10.74
C GLY A 49 1.70 -4.56 -10.79
N LEU A 50 2.55 -5.02 -9.87
CA LEU A 50 2.93 -6.43 -9.76
C LEU A 50 1.72 -7.35 -9.55
N ILE A 51 0.81 -7.00 -8.64
CA ILE A 51 -0.39 -7.81 -8.38
C ILE A 51 -1.28 -7.88 -9.62
N ARG A 52 -1.46 -6.78 -10.36
CA ARG A 52 -2.25 -6.78 -11.60
C ARG A 52 -1.63 -7.66 -12.67
N ALA A 53 -0.32 -7.55 -12.88
CA ALA A 53 0.39 -8.37 -13.84
C ALA A 53 0.32 -9.87 -13.48
N ASP A 54 0.44 -10.21 -12.19
CA ASP A 54 0.27 -11.59 -11.70
C ASP A 54 -1.16 -12.12 -11.93
N MET A 55 -2.19 -11.30 -11.69
CA MET A 55 -3.58 -11.65 -11.98
C MET A 55 -3.83 -11.88 -13.47
N GLU A 56 -3.24 -11.05 -14.35
CA GLU A 56 -3.35 -11.20 -15.80
C GLU A 56 -2.62 -12.44 -16.31
N ALA A 57 -1.45 -12.75 -15.77
CA ALA A 57 -0.67 -13.94 -16.14
C ALA A 57 -1.35 -15.26 -15.72
N LYS A 58 -2.21 -15.23 -14.70
CA LYS A 58 -2.94 -16.39 -14.18
C LYS A 58 -4.33 -16.60 -14.81
N LYS A 59 -4.71 -15.75 -15.76
CA LYS A 59 -6.00 -15.80 -16.44
C LYS A 59 -5.95 -16.59 -17.74
#